data_AF-A0AAV9C606-F1
#
_entry.id   AF-A0AAV9C606-F1
#
_cell.length_a   1.000
_cell.length_b   1.000
_cell.length_c   1.000
_cell.angle_alpha   90.00
_cell.angle_beta   90.00
_cell.angle_gamma   90.00
#
_symmetry.space_group_name_H-M   'P 1'
#
loop_
_entity.id
_entity.type
_entity.pdbx_description
1 polymer ?
#
loop_
_entity_poly.entity_id
_entity_poly.type
_entity_poly.pdbx_seq_one_letter_code
_entity_poly.pdbx_strand_id
1 'polypeptide(L)'
;MRFLLNSIGSFSPLPALFVFSLGLIDHSIITIGYHDPSPTVSSLLPHSLANQTAIAVVTSNQKPISEISPFTLANLCDPSAAATITTLSVGELMAYINCGGPRMTSTV
;
A
#
# COMPACT_ATOMS: atom_id res chain seq x y z
N MET A 1 -36.48 -22.56 16.92
CA MET A 1 -35.81 -21.56 16.06
C MET A 1 -34.31 -21.87 16.05
N ARG A 2 -33.81 -22.57 15.02
CA ARG A 2 -32.36 -22.85 14.86
C ARG A 2 -31.87 -22.13 13.60
N PHE A 3 -31.13 -21.06 13.87
CA PHE A 3 -30.12 -20.32 13.10
C PHE A 3 -30.06 -20.49 11.57
N LEU A 4 -30.47 -19.41 10.87
CA LEU A 4 -30.20 -19.13 9.46
C LEU A 4 -28.69 -19.04 9.13
N LEU A 5 -27.82 -19.01 10.13
CA LEU A 5 -26.36 -18.84 9.98
C LEU A 5 -25.68 -20.03 9.29
N ASN A 6 -26.31 -21.22 9.24
CA ASN A 6 -25.75 -22.40 8.55
C ASN A 6 -26.31 -22.63 7.13
N SER A 7 -27.18 -21.74 6.63
CA SER A 7 -27.80 -21.88 5.31
C SER A 7 -27.26 -20.91 4.26
N ILE A 8 -26.20 -20.16 4.56
CA ILE A 8 -25.59 -19.20 3.62
C ILE A 8 -25.19 -19.92 2.31
N GLY A 9 -24.57 -21.09 2.40
CA GLY A 9 -24.21 -21.89 1.21
C GLY A 9 -25.38 -22.58 0.50
N SER A 10 -26.56 -22.67 1.12
CA SER A 10 -27.75 -23.30 0.53
C SER A 10 -28.63 -22.31 -0.24
N PHE A 11 -28.52 -21.01 0.06
CA PHE A 11 -29.31 -19.94 -0.59
C PHE A 11 -28.45 -18.95 -1.37
N SER A 12 -27.13 -19.00 -1.22
CA SER A 12 -26.22 -18.10 -1.92
C SER A 12 -25.35 -18.87 -2.90
N PRO A 13 -25.35 -18.52 -4.19
CA PRO A 13 -24.38 -19.03 -5.14
C PRO A 13 -22.97 -18.45 -4.92
N LEU A 14 -22.78 -17.56 -3.92
CA LEU A 14 -21.51 -16.90 -3.64
C LEU A 14 -20.31 -17.84 -3.49
N PRO A 15 -20.40 -19.04 -2.85
CA PRO A 15 -19.26 -19.95 -2.78
C PRO A 15 -18.84 -20.53 -4.14
N ALA A 16 -19.71 -20.48 -5.15
CA ALA A 16 -19.46 -21.00 -6.50
C ALA A 16 -19.07 -19.91 -7.51
N LEU A 17 -19.10 -18.63 -7.11
CA LEU A 17 -18.71 -17.51 -7.95
C LEU A 17 -17.24 -17.15 -7.73
N PHE A 18 -16.53 -16.87 -8.81
CA PHE A 18 -15.20 -16.27 -8.71
C PHE A 18 -15.32 -14.86 -8.10
N VAL A 19 -14.33 -14.46 -7.30
CA VAL A 19 -14.27 -13.11 -6.70
C VAL A 19 -14.41 -12.02 -7.77
N PHE A 20 -13.83 -12.25 -8.95
CA PHE A 20 -13.96 -11.36 -10.10
C PHE A 20 -15.42 -11.15 -10.58
N SER A 21 -16.25 -12.18 -10.49
CA SER A 21 -17.67 -12.13 -10.90
C SER A 21 -18.57 -11.36 -9.94
N LEU A 22 -18.05 -10.95 -8.79
CA LEU A 22 -18.81 -10.21 -7.78
C LEU A 22 -18.90 -8.71 -8.08
N GLY A 23 -18.11 -8.20 -9.04
CA GLY A 23 -18.07 -6.76 -9.35
C GLY A 23 -17.52 -5.91 -8.21
N LEU A 24 -16.84 -6.53 -7.24
CA LEU A 24 -16.31 -5.87 -6.04
C LEU A 24 -14.87 -5.37 -6.21
N ILE A 25 -14.19 -5.78 -7.28
CA ILE A 25 -12.79 -5.41 -7.54
C ILE A 25 -12.77 -4.05 -8.22
N ASP A 26 -12.34 -3.03 -7.48
CA ASP A 26 -11.97 -1.76 -8.05
C ASP A 26 -10.62 -1.88 -8.76
N HIS A 27 -10.51 -1.24 -9.93
CA HIS A 27 -9.32 -1.24 -10.77
C HIS A 27 -8.58 0.11 -10.70
N SER A 28 -9.03 1.05 -9.86
CA SER A 28 -8.38 2.34 -9.62
C SER A 28 -7.12 2.22 -8.74
N ILE A 29 -6.16 1.43 -9.20
CA ILE A 29 -4.93 1.15 -8.46
C ILE A 29 -3.90 2.26 -8.73
N ILE A 30 -3.41 2.87 -7.67
CA ILE A 30 -2.30 3.81 -7.73
C ILE A 30 -1.00 3.00 -7.77
N THR A 31 -0.16 3.22 -8.78
CA THR A 31 1.09 2.48 -8.97
C THR A 31 2.30 3.42 -9.00
N ILE A 32 3.45 2.90 -8.56
CA ILE A 32 4.74 3.59 -8.63
C ILE A 32 5.86 2.59 -8.95
N GLY A 33 6.84 3.00 -9.75
CA GLY A 33 7.98 2.16 -10.11
C GLY A 33 8.94 1.96 -8.94
N TYR A 34 9.50 0.76 -8.83
CA TYR A 34 10.49 0.43 -7.80
C TYR A 34 11.75 1.34 -7.82
N HIS A 35 12.14 1.78 -9.01
CA HIS A 35 13.30 2.66 -9.23
C HIS A 35 12.93 4.14 -9.30
N ASP A 36 11.66 4.49 -9.13
CA ASP A 36 11.24 5.89 -9.14
C ASP A 36 11.83 6.60 -7.92
N PRO A 37 12.07 7.92 -8.03
CA PRO A 37 12.51 8.69 -6.88
C PRO A 37 11.40 8.71 -5.84
N SER A 38 11.75 8.43 -4.58
CA SER A 38 10.86 8.44 -3.43
C SER A 38 10.00 9.71 -3.27
N PRO A 39 10.45 10.95 -3.57
CA PRO A 39 9.56 12.13 -3.48
C PRO A 39 8.34 12.08 -4.41
N THR A 40 8.35 11.23 -5.45
CA THR A 40 7.17 10.98 -6.28
C THR A 40 6.02 10.40 -5.45
N VAL A 41 6.33 9.63 -4.40
CA VAL A 41 5.35 9.09 -3.45
C VAL A 41 4.57 10.19 -2.74
N SER A 42 5.21 11.31 -2.38
CA SER A 42 4.53 12.44 -1.74
C SER A 42 3.48 13.10 -2.62
N SER A 43 3.64 13.05 -3.95
CA SER A 43 2.63 13.54 -4.89
C SER A 43 1.42 12.62 -5.00
N LEU A 44 1.61 11.32 -4.75
CA LEU A 44 0.58 10.27 -4.80
C LEU A 44 -0.16 10.13 -3.46
N LEU A 45 0.46 10.55 -2.35
CA LEU A 45 -0.09 10.45 -1.00
C LEU A 45 -1.47 11.10 -0.82
N PRO A 46 -1.76 12.32 -1.31
CA PRO A 46 -3.07 12.94 -1.14
C PRO A 46 -4.17 12.12 -1.81
N HIS A 47 -3.88 11.56 -3.00
CA HIS A 47 -4.80 10.70 -3.72
C HIS A 47 -5.01 9.35 -3.01
N SER A 48 -3.92 8.72 -2.56
CA SER A 48 -3.93 7.46 -1.82
C SER A 48 -4.69 7.59 -0.49
N LEU A 49 -4.52 8.70 0.22
CA LEU A 49 -5.22 8.97 1.48
C LEU A 49 -6.71 9.29 1.26
N ALA A 50 -7.05 10.09 0.24
CA ALA A 50 -8.43 10.42 -0.10
C ALA A 50 -9.23 9.19 -0.50
N ASN A 51 -8.63 8.28 -1.27
CA ASN A 51 -9.26 7.06 -1.73
C ASN A 51 -9.09 5.88 -0.76
N GLN A 52 -8.34 6.07 0.34
CA GLN A 52 -7.99 5.01 1.29
C GLN A 52 -7.38 3.76 0.61
N THR A 53 -6.58 3.98 -0.43
CA THR A 53 -5.94 2.92 -1.23
C THR A 53 -4.45 2.86 -0.96
N ALA A 54 -3.87 1.66 -0.95
CA ALA A 54 -2.42 1.50 -0.93
C ALA A 54 -1.80 1.86 -2.29
N ILE A 55 -0.56 2.31 -2.27
CA ILE A 55 0.23 2.56 -3.49
C ILE A 55 0.96 1.27 -3.83
N ALA A 56 0.64 0.66 -4.95
CA ALA A 56 1.31 -0.55 -5.42
C ALA A 56 2.68 -0.23 -6.02
N VAL A 57 3.72 -0.91 -5.56
CA VAL A 57 5.07 -0.78 -6.12
C VAL A 57 5.25 -1.85 -7.18
N VAL A 58 5.60 -1.41 -8.39
CA VAL A 58 5.70 -2.27 -9.58
C VAL A 58 7.12 -2.30 -10.14
N THR A 59 7.44 -3.41 -10.80
CA THR A 59 8.64 -3.54 -11.63
C THR A 59 8.48 -2.80 -12.96
N SER A 60 9.56 -2.70 -13.75
CA SER A 60 9.53 -2.19 -15.12
C SER A 60 8.49 -2.88 -16.02
N ASN A 61 8.11 -4.12 -15.68
CA ASN A 61 7.15 -4.92 -16.45
C ASN A 61 5.71 -4.78 -15.90
N GLN A 62 5.42 -3.73 -15.11
CA GLN A 62 4.12 -3.48 -14.48
C GLN A 62 3.67 -4.60 -13.51
N LYS A 63 4.58 -5.50 -13.11
CA LYS A 63 4.27 -6.55 -12.14
C LYS A 63 4.37 -5.98 -10.72
N PRO A 64 3.31 -6.06 -9.89
CA PRO A 64 3.37 -5.63 -8.49
C PRO A 64 4.30 -6.54 -7.70
N ILE A 65 5.15 -5.93 -6.88
CA ILE A 65 6.11 -6.62 -6.01
C ILE A 65 5.90 -6.32 -4.53
N SER A 66 5.23 -5.23 -4.22
CA SER A 66 4.94 -4.81 -2.85
C SER A 66 3.96 -3.63 -2.86
N GLU A 67 3.64 -3.11 -1.68
CA GLU A 67 2.75 -1.97 -1.49
C GLU A 67 3.33 -1.00 -0.46
N ILE A 68 2.86 0.24 -0.53
CA ILE A 68 3.09 1.28 0.47
C ILE A 68 1.74 1.77 0.97
N SER A 69 1.51 1.60 2.27
CA SER A 69 0.29 2.10 2.92
C SER A 69 0.35 3.62 3.11
N PRO A 70 -0.73 4.37 2.77
CA PRO A 70 -0.80 5.82 2.99
C PRO A 70 -0.59 6.21 4.45
N PHE A 71 -1.01 5.35 5.38
CA PHE A 71 -0.86 5.60 6.81
C PHE A 71 0.59 5.51 7.28
N THR A 72 1.38 4.61 6.68
CA THR A 72 2.79 4.44 7.01
C THR A 72 3.61 5.67 6.62
N LEU A 73 3.26 6.30 5.49
CA LEU A 73 3.91 7.53 5.03
C LEU A 73 3.44 8.77 5.77
N ALA A 74 2.16 8.85 6.14
CA ALA A 74 1.63 9.95 6.95
C ALA A 74 2.38 10.10 8.28
N ASN A 75 2.87 8.98 8.83
CA ASN A 75 3.65 8.95 10.07
C ASN A 75 5.14 9.26 9.89
N LEU A 76 5.61 9.51 8.66
CA LEU A 76 7.02 9.78 8.30
C LEU A 76 7.32 11.28 8.15
N CYS A 77 6.36 12.16 8.50
CA CYS A 77 6.44 13.61 8.36
C CYS A 77 7.30 14.30 9.44
N ASP A 78 8.43 13.68 9.79
CA ASP A 78 9.46 14.32 10.62
C ASP A 78 10.49 15.00 9.71
N PRO A 79 10.99 16.20 10.06
CA PRO A 79 11.92 16.95 9.21
C PRO A 79 13.24 16.20 8.93
N SER A 80 13.68 15.34 9.85
CA SER A 80 14.85 14.46 9.66
C SER A 80 14.58 13.30 8.69
N ALA A 81 13.37 12.73 8.74
CA ALA A 81 12.95 11.69 7.82
C ALA A 81 12.78 12.26 6.40
N ALA A 82 12.21 13.46 6.26
CA ALA A 82 12.00 14.11 4.96
C ALA A 82 13.29 14.26 4.13
N ALA A 83 14.39 14.69 4.75
CA ALA A 83 15.68 14.83 4.07
C ALA A 83 16.29 13.50 3.62
N THR A 84 16.00 12.42 4.35
CA THR A 84 16.45 11.08 3.96
C THR A 84 15.58 10.55 2.83
N ILE A 85 14.25 10.67 2.96
CA ILE A 85 13.25 10.21 1.99
C ILE A 85 13.49 10.82 0.61
N THR A 86 13.95 12.07 0.50
CA THR A 86 14.21 12.71 -0.81
C THR A 86 15.38 12.09 -1.58
N THR A 87 16.31 11.42 -0.89
CA THR A 87 17.49 10.80 -1.51
C THR A 87 17.31 9.34 -1.90
N LEU A 88 16.24 8.70 -1.42
CA LEU A 88 15.99 7.28 -1.65
C LEU A 88 15.23 7.04 -2.95
N SER A 89 15.46 5.88 -3.56
CA SER A 89 14.48 5.28 -4.47
C SER A 89 13.27 4.74 -3.70
N VAL A 90 12.16 4.46 -4.39
CA VAL A 90 10.98 3.81 -3.80
C VAL A 90 11.33 2.46 -3.18
N GLY A 91 12.19 1.68 -3.84
CA GLY A 91 12.69 0.42 -3.31
C GLY A 91 13.43 0.56 -1.98
N GLU A 92 14.30 1.57 -1.88
CA GLU A 92 15.05 1.86 -0.65
C GLU A 92 14.15 2.46 0.44
N LEU A 93 13.16 3.28 0.06
CA LEU A 93 12.14 3.80 0.98
C LEU A 93 11.37 2.65 1.65
N MET A 94 11.00 1.61 0.89
CA MET A 94 10.34 0.44 1.46
C MET A 94 11.24 -0.32 2.43
N ALA A 95 12.52 -0.50 2.09
CA ALA A 95 13.48 -1.12 2.98
C ALA A 95 13.66 -0.30 4.27
N TYR A 96 13.70 1.03 4.16
CA TYR A 96 13.80 1.97 5.26
C TYR A 96 12.59 1.90 6.21
N ILE A 97 11.38 1.90 5.65
CA ILE A 97 10.13 1.73 6.40
C ILE A 97 10.13 0.38 7.13
N ASN A 98 10.48 -0.70 6.43
CA ASN A 98 10.50 -2.05 7.00
C ASN A 98 11.56 -2.20 8.12
N CYS A 99 12.62 -1.40 8.08
CA CYS A 99 13.69 -1.39 9.08
C CYS A 99 13.42 -0.49 10.29
N GLY A 100 12.24 0.14 10.39
CA GLY A 100 11.84 0.95 11.54
C GLY A 100 12.24 2.44 11.47
N GLY A 101 12.52 2.96 10.28
CA GLY A 101 12.81 4.39 10.09
C GLY A 101 14.26 4.78 10.43
N PRO A 102 14.54 6.07 10.66
CA PRO A 102 15.90 6.55 10.80
C PRO A 102 16.50 5.96 12.07
N ARG A 103 17.57 5.17 11.92
CA ARG A 103 18.40 4.74 13.04
C ARG A 103 19.00 6.00 13.66
N MET A 104 18.43 6.47 14.76
CA MET A 104 19.07 7.47 15.58
C MET A 104 20.42 6.88 16.01
N THR A 105 21.51 7.35 15.42
CA THR A 105 22.82 7.21 16.03
C THR A 105 22.72 7.96 17.35
N SER A 106 22.57 7.24 18.46
CA SER A 106 22.71 7.78 19.80
C SER A 106 24.13 8.32 19.91
N THR A 107 24.30 9.61 19.69
CA THR A 107 25.53 10.31 20.04
C THR A 107 25.61 10.31 21.57
N VAL A 108 26.51 9.48 22.09
CA VAL A 108 26.95 9.47 23.49
C VAL A 108 27.82 10.71 23.74
#